data_AF-A0A846ZQF3-F1
#
_entry.id   AF-A0A846ZQF3-F1
#
_cell.length_a   1.000
_cell.length_b   1.000
_cell.length_c   1.000
_cell.angle_alpha   90.00
_cell.angle_beta   90.00
_cell.angle_gamma   90.00
#
_symmetry.space_group_name_H-M   'P 1'
#
loop_
_entity.id
_entity.type
_entity.pdbx_description
1 polymer ?
#
loop_
_entity_poly.entity_id
_entity_poly.type
_entity_poly.pdbx_seq_one_letter_code
_entity_poly.pdbx_strand_id
1 'polypeptide(L)' 'MSRFRELDDFNRRFDSMEVDELKRWKKYWTQHAQHLGPKVRKDAMKRVHRIDKAILDRQVD' A
#
# COMPACT_ATOMS: atom_id res chain seq x y z
N MET A 1 -15.10 11.55 -8.51
CA MET A 1 -13.85 10.92 -8.97
C MET A 1 -12.72 11.16 -7.95
N SER A 2 -12.84 10.68 -6.70
CA SER A 2 -11.90 11.04 -5.61
C SER A 2 -10.87 9.95 -5.26
N ARG A 3 -11.09 8.69 -5.66
CA ARG A 3 -10.20 7.56 -5.30
C ARG A 3 -8.80 7.63 -5.91
N PHE A 4 -8.62 8.36 -7.02
CA PHE A 4 -7.29 8.48 -7.65
C PHE A 4 -6.37 9.45 -6.91
N ARG A 5 -6.91 10.43 -6.18
CA ARG A 5 -6.11 11.42 -5.45
C ARG A 5 -5.38 10.81 -4.27
N GLU A 6 -6.06 9.94 -3.52
CA GLU A 6 -5.49 9.22 -2.39
C GLU A 6 -4.36 8.26 -2.82
N LEU A 7 -4.42 7.73 -4.04
CA LEU A 7 -3.36 6.88 -4.61
C LEU A 7 -2.11 7.66 -5.01
N ASP A 8 -2.30 8.87 -5.55
CA ASP A 8 -1.19 9.74 -5.91
C ASP A 8 -0.48 10.27 -4.66
N ASP A 9 -1.26 10.69 -3.66
CA ASP A 9 -0.75 11.09 -2.35
C ASP A 9 -0.04 9.93 -1.63
N PHE A 10 -0.57 8.70 -1.73
CA PHE A 10 0.12 7.51 -1.22
C PHE A 10 1.50 7.34 -1.85
N ASN A 11 1.60 7.40 -3.18
CA ASN A 11 2.89 7.22 -3.86
C ASN A 11 3.88 8.35 -3.53
N ARG A 12 3.40 9.58 -3.36
CA ARG A 12 4.24 10.73 -2.99
C ARG A 12 4.76 10.68 -1.56
N ARG A 13 3.94 10.18 -0.63
CA ARG A 13 4.26 10.16 0.81
C ARG A 13 4.76 8.81 1.30
N PHE A 14 4.85 7.80 0.42
CA PHE A 14 5.21 6.43 0.77
C PHE A 14 6.54 6.33 1.54
N ASP A 15 7.53 7.11 1.14
CA ASP A 15 8.85 7.12 1.76
C ASP A 15 8.89 7.91 3.08
N SER A 16 7.96 8.85 3.28
CA SER A 16 7.86 9.66 4.50
C SER A 16 6.77 9.19 5.47
N MET A 17 6.04 8.12 5.13
CA MET A 17 4.89 7.65 5.90
C MET A 17 5.32 6.91 7.17
N GLU A 18 4.58 7.13 8.26
CA GLU A 18 4.80 6.38 9.50
C GLU A 18 4.36 4.93 9.35
N VAL A 19 4.96 4.05 10.17
CA VAL A 19 4.70 2.61 10.16
C VAL A 19 3.21 2.29 10.36
N ASP A 20 2.50 3.03 11.19
CA ASP A 20 1.07 2.79 11.42
C ASP A 20 0.19 3.20 10.23
N GLU A 21 0.59 4.22 9.49
CA GLU A 21 -0.07 4.60 8.23
C GLU A 21 0.20 3.55 7.15
N LEU A 22 1.43 3.03 7.06
CA LEU A 22 1.78 1.91 6.18
C LEU A 22 0.94 0.66 6.50
N LYS A 23 0.74 0.31 7.77
CA LYS A 23 -0.13 -0.82 8.17
C LYS A 23 -1.59 -0.61 7.72
N ARG A 24 -2.12 0.61 7.81
CA ARG A 24 -3.48 0.94 7.32
C ARG A 24 -3.57 0.73 5.81
N TRP A 25 -2.59 1.22 5.05
CA TRP A 25 -2.52 1.02 3.60
C TRP A 25 -2.36 -0.44 3.21
N LYS A 26 -1.57 -1.22 3.94
CA LYS A 26 -1.45 -2.67 3.74
C LYS A 26 -2.82 -3.35 3.81
N LYS A 27 -3.59 -3.06 4.88
CA LYS A 27 -4.92 -3.64 5.08
C LYS A 27 -5.87 -3.24 3.95
N TYR A 28 -5.88 -1.95 3.59
CA TYR A 28 -6.69 -1.44 2.49
C TYR A 28 -6.41 -2.18 1.18
N TRP A 29 -5.13 -2.25 0.77
CA TRP A 29 -4.74 -2.90 -0.48
C TRP A 29 -5.00 -4.41 -0.49
N THR A 30 -4.81 -5.05 0.66
CA THR A 30 -5.08 -6.50 0.81
C THR A 30 -6.57 -6.79 0.63
N GLN A 31 -7.44 -6.01 1.27
CA GLN A 31 -8.90 -6.15 1.11
C GLN A 31 -9.33 -5.78 -0.31
N HIS A 32 -8.80 -4.69 -0.86
CA HIS A 32 -9.11 -4.25 -2.22
C HIS A 32 -8.71 -5.31 -3.25
N ALA A 33 -7.56 -5.97 -3.09
CA ALA A 33 -7.07 -7.03 -3.97
C ALA A 33 -8.00 -8.27 -4.03
N GLN A 34 -8.81 -8.53 -3.00
CA GLN A 34 -9.77 -9.66 -3.01
C GLN A 34 -10.92 -9.44 -3.99
N HIS A 35 -11.27 -8.18 -4.26
CA HIS A 35 -12.37 -7.82 -5.17
C HIS A 35 -11.90 -7.50 -6.60
N LEU A 36 -10.59 -7.63 -6.87
CA LEU A 36 -9.99 -7.29 -8.16
C LEU A 36 -9.82 -8.51 -9.05
N GLY A 37 -9.97 -8.29 -10.36
CA GLY A 37 -9.65 -9.30 -11.36
C GLY A 37 -8.15 -9.71 -11.33
N PRO A 38 -7.78 -10.90 -11.85
CA PRO A 38 -6.47 -11.52 -11.63
C PRO A 38 -5.27 -10.62 -11.96
N LYS A 39 -5.36 -9.87 -13.07
CA LYS A 39 -4.30 -8.97 -13.54
C LYS A 39 -4.07 -7.82 -12.56
N VAL A 40 -5.14 -7.17 -12.11
CA VAL A 40 -5.08 -6.02 -11.19
C VAL A 40 -4.75 -6.47 -9.77
N ARG A 41 -5.23 -7.66 -9.37
CA ARG A 41 -4.87 -8.29 -8.10
C ARG A 41 -3.36 -8.49 -7.97
N LYS A 42 -2.67 -8.93 -9.03
CA LYS A 42 -1.20 -9.09 -9.02
C LYS A 42 -0.49 -7.77 -8.73
N ASP A 43 -0.94 -6.68 -9.34
CA ASP A 43 -0.32 -5.36 -9.14
C ASP A 43 -0.66 -4.76 -7.76
N ALA A 44 -1.87 -4.99 -7.25
CA ALA A 44 -2.23 -4.65 -5.87
C ALA A 44 -1.36 -5.41 -4.86
N MET A 45 -1.12 -6.71 -5.06
CA MET A 45 -0.27 -7.52 -4.18
C MET A 45 1.20 -7.08 -4.23
N LYS A 46 1.71 -6.60 -5.37
CA LYS A 46 3.05 -5.97 -5.43
C LYS A 46 3.14 -4.73 -4.55
N ARG A 47 2.08 -3.90 -4.49
CA ARG A 47 2.03 -2.74 -3.59
C ARG A 47 2.02 -3.16 -2.13
N VAL A 48 1.24 -4.19 -1.77
CA VAL A 48 1.27 -4.79 -0.43
C VAL A 48 2.68 -5.24 -0.05
N HIS A 49 3.39 -5.91 -0.96
CA HIS A 49 4.75 -6.36 -0.70
C HIS A 49 5.75 -5.22 -0.49
N ARG A 50 5.62 -4.13 -1.27
CA ARG A 50 6.42 -2.91 -1.05
C ARG A 50 6.15 -2.29 0.32
N ILE A 51 4.88 -2.18 0.71
CA ILE A 51 4.48 -1.69 2.03
C ILE A 51 5.09 -2.55 3.14
N ASP A 52 5.06 -3.88 3.00
CA ASP A 52 5.64 -4.79 4.00
C ASP A 52 7.13 -4.60 4.15
N LYS A 53 7.87 -4.48 3.04
CA LYS A 53 9.31 -4.18 3.10
C LYS A 53 9.57 -2.84 3.78
N ALA A 54 8.82 -1.81 3.41
CA ALA A 54 8.90 -0.48 4.01
C ALA A 54 8.60 -0.45 5.52
N ILE A 55 7.71 -1.33 6.01
CA ILE A 55 7.44 -1.50 7.44
C ILE A 55 8.63 -2.18 8.13
N LEU A 56 9.15 -3.26 7.55
CA LEU A 56 10.28 -4.00 8.11
C LEU A 56 11.53 -3.12 8.21
N ASP A 57 11.87 -2.40 7.14
CA ASP A 57 13.05 -1.52 7.11
C ASP A 57 12.97 -0.47 8.23
N ARG A 58 11.78 0.08 8.52
CA ARG A 58 11.56 1.10 9.57
C ARG A 58 11.36 0.55 10.99
N GLN A 59 11.21 -0.76 11.15
CA GLN A 59 11.13 -1.41 12.47
C GLN A 59 12.50 -1.87 12.97
N VAL A 60 13.49 -1.89 12.08
CA VAL A 60 14.87 -2.32 12.38
C VAL A 60 15.77 -1.14 12.74
N ASP A 61 15.43 0.08 12.31
CA ASP A 61 15.98 1.36 12.81
C ASP A 61 15.35 1.78 14.15
#